data_AF-A0A645EPI5-F1
#
_entry.id   AF-A0A645EPI5-F1
#
_cell.length_a   1.000
_cell.length_b   1.000
_cell.length_c   1.000
_cell.angle_alpha   90.00
_cell.angle_beta   90.00
_cell.angle_gamma   90.00
#
_symmetry.space_group_name_H-M   'P 1'
#
loop_
_entity.id
_entity.type
_entity.pdbx_description
1 polymer ?
#
loop_
_entity_poly.entity_id
_entity_poly.type
_entity_poly.pdbx_seq_one_letter_code
_entity_poly.pdbx_strand_id
1 'polypeptide(L)'
;MVGFVINRFRGDISLLESGLTWLEERTGKPVLGVLPYLHGLMLDAEDAIATAAIGDKREAKLKVVAPAYPRTSNHNDLDPLRLHPEVDFRWIGPGETPPAADLIVLPGSKAVRADLDWLRGQGWDGAIRKHLRYGGKVIGLCGGYQMLGRMIHDPLGLEGQAGSTPGLGVLDVETWLESEKQLCNVSGRLVLPGNPAMTGYEIHLGVTRGAGLSAAAVELADGRQDGAISGDGQVLGTYCHGVFDHPQALTALLAWAGMTETRSVDFAARREADLDRLADSVEAALDWPKLAAWLPR
;
A
#
# COMPACT_ATOMS: atom_id res chain seq x y z
N MET A 1 8.47 -3.77 -34.78
CA MET A 1 7.02 -3.54 -34.59
C MET A 1 6.24 -4.44 -35.55
N VAL A 2 5.40 -5.34 -35.02
CA VAL A 2 4.72 -6.42 -35.77
C VAL A 2 3.22 -6.19 -36.01
N GLY A 3 2.61 -5.24 -35.28
CA GLY A 3 1.20 -4.87 -35.40
C GLY A 3 0.80 -3.88 -34.31
N PHE A 4 -0.49 -3.54 -34.23
CA PHE A 4 -1.06 -2.62 -33.24
C PHE A 4 -2.06 -3.31 -32.32
N VAL A 5 -2.06 -2.95 -31.04
CA VAL A 5 -3.16 -3.25 -30.12
C VAL A 5 -3.74 -1.94 -29.65
N ILE A 6 -5.04 -1.73 -29.85
CA ILE A 6 -5.73 -0.55 -29.34
C ILE A 6 -6.23 -0.88 -27.93
N ASN A 7 -5.77 -0.15 -26.92
CA ASN A 7 -6.15 -0.38 -25.53
C ASN A 7 -7.16 0.65 -25.02
N ARG A 8 -7.89 0.30 -23.95
CA ARG A 8 -8.85 1.16 -23.24
C ARG A 8 -9.98 1.69 -24.12
N PHE A 9 -10.41 0.92 -25.11
CA PHE A 9 -11.47 1.33 -26.03
C PHE A 9 -12.83 1.41 -25.31
N ARG A 10 -13.58 2.49 -25.55
CA ARG A 10 -14.92 2.70 -24.99
C ARG A 10 -15.94 2.83 -26.12
N GLY A 11 -17.04 2.10 -26.01
CA GLY A 11 -18.14 2.15 -26.98
C GLY A 11 -18.22 0.91 -27.86
N ASP A 12 -18.96 1.04 -28.96
CA ASP A 12 -19.20 -0.05 -29.90
C ASP A 12 -18.01 -0.19 -30.88
N ILE A 13 -17.40 -1.38 -30.93
CA ILE A 13 -16.26 -1.68 -31.81
C ILE A 13 -16.61 -1.46 -33.29
N SER A 14 -17.87 -1.70 -33.68
CA SER A 14 -18.30 -1.52 -35.08
C SER A 14 -18.09 -0.10 -35.59
N LEU A 15 -18.12 0.90 -34.69
CA LEU A 15 -17.85 2.30 -35.02
C LEU A 15 -16.36 2.58 -35.27
N LEU A 16 -15.47 1.72 -34.81
CA LEU A 16 -14.02 1.85 -34.95
C LEU A 16 -13.49 1.16 -36.22
N GLU A 17 -14.24 0.23 -36.81
CA GLU A 17 -13.79 -0.61 -37.93
C GLU A 17 -13.15 0.20 -39.08
N SER A 18 -13.80 1.27 -39.52
CA SER A 18 -13.26 2.14 -40.58
C SER A 18 -11.90 2.76 -40.24
N GLY A 19 -11.68 3.10 -38.97
CA GLY A 19 -10.40 3.61 -38.47
C GLY A 19 -9.33 2.52 -38.38
N LEU A 20 -9.72 1.29 -38.03
CA LEU A 20 -8.80 0.14 -38.01
C LEU A 20 -8.30 -0.16 -39.43
N THR A 21 -9.21 -0.26 -40.40
CA THR A 21 -8.86 -0.52 -41.81
C THR A 21 -7.93 0.57 -42.34
N TRP A 22 -8.25 1.85 -42.09
CA TRP A 22 -7.40 2.96 -42.49
C TRP A 22 -5.99 2.87 -41.88
N LEU A 23 -5.88 2.49 -40.60
CA LEU A 23 -4.60 2.34 -39.91
C LEU A 23 -3.76 1.22 -40.54
N GLU A 24 -4.37 0.08 -40.84
CA GLU A 24 -3.69 -1.04 -41.50
C GLU A 24 -3.21 -0.67 -42.91
N GLU A 25 -4.06 -0.04 -43.73
CA GLU A 25 -3.72 0.41 -45.08
C GLU A 25 -2.58 1.43 -45.08
N ARG A 26 -2.61 2.37 -44.12
CA ARG A 26 -1.62 3.45 -44.06
C ARG A 26 -0.26 2.99 -43.58
N THR A 27 -0.22 1.98 -42.71
CA THR A 27 1.01 1.53 -42.03
C THR A 27 1.56 0.22 -42.60
N GLY A 28 0.74 -0.56 -43.32
CA GLY A 28 1.06 -1.91 -43.76
C GLY A 28 1.23 -2.90 -42.60
N LYS A 29 0.68 -2.58 -41.41
CA LYS A 29 0.80 -3.40 -40.20
C LYS A 29 -0.59 -3.78 -39.70
N PRO A 30 -0.80 -5.02 -39.27
CA PRO A 30 -2.11 -5.48 -38.82
C PRO A 30 -2.48 -4.85 -37.46
N VAL A 31 -3.77 -4.66 -37.24
CA VAL A 31 -4.34 -4.52 -35.91
C VAL A 31 -4.55 -5.93 -35.35
N LEU A 32 -3.88 -6.20 -34.23
CA LEU A 32 -3.84 -7.48 -33.54
C LEU A 32 -4.95 -7.61 -32.49
N GLY A 33 -5.68 -6.53 -32.20
CA GLY A 33 -6.84 -6.56 -31.32
C GLY A 33 -7.24 -5.17 -30.80
N VAL A 34 -8.46 -5.10 -30.26
CA VAL A 34 -9.02 -3.90 -29.62
C VAL A 34 -9.49 -4.28 -28.22
N LEU A 35 -8.71 -3.91 -27.20
CA LEU A 35 -9.02 -4.19 -25.81
C LEU A 35 -10.07 -3.21 -25.28
N PRO A 36 -11.20 -3.71 -24.77
CA PRO A 36 -12.22 -2.85 -24.18
C PRO A 36 -11.72 -2.21 -22.88
N TYR A 37 -12.32 -1.08 -22.52
CA TYR A 37 -12.15 -0.48 -21.21
C TYR A 37 -12.93 -1.31 -20.18
N LEU A 38 -12.21 -2.07 -19.37
CA LEU A 38 -12.80 -2.86 -18.30
C LEU A 38 -13.13 -1.96 -17.10
N HIS A 39 -14.42 -1.85 -16.80
CA HIS A 39 -14.90 -1.13 -15.63
C HIS A 39 -14.72 -1.97 -14.35
N GLY A 40 -14.30 -1.31 -13.27
CA GLY A 40 -14.26 -1.89 -11.93
C GLY A 40 -13.14 -2.93 -11.71
N LEU A 41 -12.07 -2.87 -12.49
CA LEU A 41 -10.85 -3.63 -12.19
C LEU A 41 -10.11 -2.99 -11.01
N MET A 42 -9.75 -3.82 -10.04
CA MET A 42 -8.89 -3.50 -8.92
C MET A 42 -7.47 -3.99 -9.23
N LEU A 43 -6.71 -3.18 -9.95
CA LEU A 43 -5.29 -3.41 -10.19
C LEU A 43 -4.46 -2.47 -9.32
N ASP A 44 -3.36 -2.98 -8.80
CA ASP A 44 -2.40 -2.19 -8.04
C ASP A 44 -1.89 -1.05 -8.93
N ALA A 45 -1.85 0.16 -8.38
CA ALA A 45 -1.25 1.29 -9.09
C ALA A 45 0.27 1.08 -9.12
N GLU A 46 0.85 0.99 -10.31
CA GLU A 46 2.28 0.64 -10.45
C GLU A 46 3.21 1.77 -9.97
N ASP A 47 2.88 3.03 -10.27
CA ASP A 47 3.81 4.16 -10.08
C ASP A 47 3.26 5.38 -9.31
N ALA A 48 1.94 5.50 -9.11
CA ALA A 48 1.35 6.73 -8.58
C ALA A 48 0.26 6.47 -7.54
N ILE A 49 0.34 7.22 -6.43
CA ILE A 49 -0.72 7.28 -5.42
C ILE A 49 -1.98 7.87 -6.07
N ALA A 50 -3.02 7.06 -6.18
CA ALA A 50 -4.33 7.52 -6.58
C ALA A 50 -4.98 8.32 -5.43
N THR A 51 -4.91 9.65 -5.50
CA THR A 51 -5.46 10.54 -4.46
C THR A 51 -6.98 10.75 -4.55
N ALA A 52 -7.61 10.35 -5.65
CA ALA A 52 -9.05 10.46 -5.82
C ALA A 52 -9.80 9.46 -4.91
N ALA A 53 -10.80 9.97 -4.18
CA ALA A 53 -11.68 9.14 -3.37
C ALA A 53 -12.45 8.13 -4.26
N ILE A 54 -12.56 6.89 -3.79
CA ILE A 54 -13.32 5.84 -4.48
C ILE A 54 -14.79 5.97 -4.09
N GLY A 55 -15.52 6.86 -4.77
CA GLY A 55 -16.96 7.03 -4.61
C GLY A 55 -17.43 7.46 -3.21
N ASP A 56 -18.72 7.72 -3.07
CA ASP A 56 -19.35 7.99 -1.77
C ASP A 56 -19.55 6.67 -1.00
N LYS A 57 -18.72 6.42 0.02
CA LYS A 57 -18.89 5.28 0.94
C LYS A 57 -19.87 5.65 2.05
N ARG A 58 -21.16 5.70 1.71
CA ARG A 58 -22.25 6.03 2.67
C ARG A 58 -22.33 5.06 3.87
N GLU A 59 -21.74 3.88 3.75
CA GLU A 59 -21.66 2.85 4.80
C GLU A 59 -20.32 2.87 5.56
N ALA A 60 -19.48 3.88 5.37
CA ALA A 60 -18.18 3.96 6.05
C ALA A 60 -18.36 4.10 7.57
N LYS A 61 -17.63 3.25 8.31
CA LYS A 61 -17.62 3.19 9.77
C LYS A 61 -16.28 3.61 10.38
N LEU A 62 -15.23 3.65 9.57
CA LEU A 62 -13.89 4.05 9.97
C LEU A 62 -13.34 5.05 8.97
N LYS A 63 -12.83 6.17 9.48
CA LYS A 63 -12.10 7.16 8.70
C LYS A 63 -10.61 6.92 8.84
N VAL A 64 -9.95 6.67 7.70
CA VAL A 64 -8.53 6.38 7.64
C VAL A 64 -7.85 7.44 6.78
N VAL A 65 -6.75 8.00 7.27
CA VAL A 65 -5.93 8.93 6.49
C VAL A 65 -4.48 8.48 6.44
N ALA A 66 -3.84 8.72 5.30
CA ALA A 66 -2.42 8.46 5.12
C ALA A 66 -1.75 9.65 4.41
N PRO A 67 -0.61 10.15 4.89
CA PRO A 67 0.16 11.15 4.16
C PRO A 67 0.76 10.57 2.89
N ALA A 68 0.60 11.28 1.77
CA ALA A 68 1.27 10.98 0.50
C ALA A 68 2.60 11.77 0.42
N TYR A 69 3.60 11.34 1.19
CA TYR A 69 4.92 11.98 1.19
C TYR A 69 5.75 11.61 -0.05
N PRO A 70 6.77 12.42 -0.43
CA PRO A 70 7.36 12.35 -1.77
C PRO A 70 7.97 11.01 -2.18
N ARG A 71 8.47 10.21 -1.21
CA ARG A 71 9.15 8.94 -1.50
C ARG A 71 8.45 7.77 -0.81
N THR A 72 7.12 7.84 -0.71
CA THR A 72 6.29 6.71 -0.29
C THR A 72 6.63 5.46 -1.11
N SER A 73 6.89 4.35 -0.43
CA SER A 73 7.08 3.02 -1.00
C SER A 73 5.87 2.14 -0.70
N ASN A 74 5.67 1.11 -1.51
CA ASN A 74 4.68 0.05 -1.25
C ASN A 74 3.29 0.63 -0.90
N HIS A 75 2.88 1.68 -1.60
CA HIS A 75 1.64 2.40 -1.33
C HIS A 75 0.40 1.51 -1.50
N ASN A 76 0.53 0.43 -2.28
CA ASN A 76 -0.47 -0.63 -2.42
C ASN A 76 -0.69 -1.43 -1.11
N ASP A 77 0.17 -1.35 -0.09
CA ASP A 77 -0.13 -1.89 1.25
C ASP A 77 -1.43 -1.32 1.83
N LEU A 78 -1.82 -0.12 1.42
CA LEU A 78 -3.05 0.54 1.89
C LEU A 78 -4.24 0.29 0.97
N ASP A 79 -4.08 -0.46 -0.12
CA ASP A 79 -5.18 -0.78 -1.03
C ASP A 79 -6.32 -1.53 -0.35
N PRO A 80 -6.08 -2.52 0.53
CA PRO A 80 -7.15 -3.15 1.29
C PRO A 80 -7.99 -2.12 2.05
N LEU A 81 -7.37 -1.13 2.70
CA LEU A 81 -8.10 -0.05 3.39
C LEU A 81 -8.80 0.89 2.39
N ARG A 82 -8.11 1.26 1.31
CA ARG A 82 -8.62 2.16 0.27
C ARG A 82 -9.87 1.61 -0.40
N LEU A 83 -9.93 0.30 -0.60
CA LEU A 83 -10.96 -0.38 -1.36
C LEU A 83 -12.02 -1.02 -0.46
N HIS A 84 -11.81 -1.09 0.86
CA HIS A 84 -12.77 -1.65 1.80
C HIS A 84 -14.08 -0.85 1.81
N PRO A 85 -15.26 -1.49 1.66
CA PRO A 85 -16.54 -0.79 1.50
C PRO A 85 -16.93 0.03 2.74
N GLU A 86 -16.46 -0.40 3.93
CA GLU A 86 -16.79 0.23 5.22
C GLU A 86 -15.69 1.17 5.74
N VAL A 87 -14.65 1.45 4.94
CA VAL A 87 -13.54 2.34 5.32
C VAL A 87 -13.52 3.56 4.40
N ASP A 88 -13.71 4.75 4.98
CA ASP A 88 -13.49 6.02 4.30
C ASP A 88 -12.00 6.35 4.35
N PHE A 89 -11.28 5.95 3.31
CA PHE A 89 -9.84 6.13 3.21
C PHE A 89 -9.51 7.36 2.36
N ARG A 90 -8.56 8.18 2.82
CA ARG A 90 -8.05 9.32 2.07
C ARG A 90 -6.53 9.44 2.14
N TRP A 91 -5.90 9.54 0.97
CA TRP A 91 -4.56 10.07 0.82
C TRP A 91 -4.57 11.59 1.01
N ILE A 92 -3.68 12.09 1.86
CA ILE A 92 -3.55 13.51 2.13
C ILE A 92 -2.30 14.02 1.41
N GLY A 93 -2.52 14.83 0.38
CA GLY A 93 -1.46 15.36 -0.46
C GLY A 93 -0.65 16.50 0.17
N PRO A 94 0.42 16.94 -0.50
CA PRO A 94 1.20 18.12 -0.10
C PRO A 94 0.31 19.36 0.10
N GLY A 95 0.50 20.07 1.21
CA GLY A 95 -0.25 21.30 1.54
C GLY A 95 -1.68 21.09 2.04
N GLU A 96 -2.21 19.86 2.04
CA GLU A 96 -3.53 19.57 2.59
C GLU A 96 -3.47 19.42 4.11
N THR A 97 -4.43 20.02 4.80
CA THR A 97 -4.59 19.80 6.24
C THR A 97 -5.22 18.43 6.49
N PRO A 98 -4.60 17.57 7.33
CA PRO A 98 -5.20 16.27 7.66
C PRO A 98 -6.58 16.47 8.30
N PRO A 99 -7.65 15.85 7.77
CA PRO A 99 -8.97 15.92 8.39
C PRO A 99 -9.01 15.08 9.66
N ALA A 100 -10.09 15.21 10.43
CA ALA A 100 -10.35 14.29 11.53
C ALA A 100 -10.51 12.86 11.00
N ALA A 101 -9.85 11.92 11.65
CA ALA A 101 -9.83 10.50 11.29
C ALA A 101 -9.85 9.65 12.57
N ASP A 102 -10.10 8.36 12.42
CA ASP A 102 -10.03 7.38 13.50
C ASP A 102 -8.65 6.68 13.52
N LEU A 103 -8.10 6.46 12.32
CA LEU A 103 -6.79 5.85 12.10
C LEU A 103 -5.93 6.71 11.16
N ILE A 104 -4.68 6.94 11.56
CA ILE A 104 -3.63 7.45 10.68
C ILE A 104 -2.70 6.29 10.31
N VAL A 105 -2.39 6.11 9.04
CA VAL A 105 -1.40 5.11 8.60
C VAL A 105 -0.21 5.82 7.95
N LEU A 106 0.99 5.63 8.50
CA LEU A 106 2.24 6.03 7.87
C LEU A 106 2.73 4.87 7.00
N PRO A 107 2.71 5.00 5.67
CA PRO A 107 3.15 3.92 4.77
C PRO A 107 4.68 3.72 4.84
N GLY A 108 5.24 2.87 3.95
CA GLY A 108 6.67 2.75 3.76
C GLY A 108 7.29 3.98 3.10
N SER A 109 8.59 4.20 3.31
CA SER A 109 9.37 5.31 2.74
C SER A 109 10.71 4.80 2.20
N LYS A 110 11.13 5.31 1.03
CA LYS A 110 12.47 5.04 0.46
C LYS A 110 13.56 6.00 0.95
N ALA A 111 13.20 7.08 1.66
CA ALA A 111 14.15 7.97 2.32
C ALA A 111 13.58 8.52 3.63
N VAL A 112 13.61 7.68 4.66
CA VAL A 112 12.83 7.83 5.89
C VAL A 112 13.10 9.15 6.60
N ARG A 113 14.38 9.53 6.72
CA ARG A 113 14.76 10.79 7.38
C ARG A 113 14.26 12.02 6.60
N ALA A 114 14.40 12.01 5.27
CA ALA A 114 13.97 13.12 4.43
C ALA A 114 12.44 13.26 4.37
N ASP A 115 11.71 12.14 4.35
CA ASP A 115 10.25 12.14 4.36
C ASP A 115 9.69 12.49 5.74
N LEU A 116 10.38 12.15 6.84
CA LEU A 116 10.04 12.62 8.18
C LEU A 116 10.19 14.14 8.31
N ASP A 117 11.29 14.71 7.80
CA ASP A 117 11.49 16.17 7.80
C ASP A 117 10.42 16.86 6.94
N TRP A 118 10.06 16.27 5.80
CA TRP A 118 8.94 16.75 5.00
C TRP A 118 7.61 16.69 5.76
N LEU A 119 7.28 15.57 6.42
CA LEU A 119 6.07 15.40 7.23
C LEU A 119 5.96 16.48 8.32
N ARG A 120 7.07 16.79 9.00
CA ARG A 120 7.15 17.89 9.97
C ARG A 120 6.86 19.23 9.32
N GLY A 121 7.49 19.51 8.17
CA GLY A 121 7.24 20.73 7.40
C GLY A 121 5.78 20.87 6.94
N GLN A 122 5.06 19.76 6.78
CA GLN A 122 3.63 19.72 6.45
C GLN A 122 2.70 19.70 7.69
N GLY A 123 3.24 19.78 8.90
CA GLY A 123 2.45 19.84 10.15
C GLY A 123 1.96 18.50 10.70
N TRP A 124 2.43 17.37 10.16
CA TRP A 124 1.96 16.04 10.58
C TRP A 124 2.38 15.65 12.00
N ASP A 125 3.53 16.08 12.49
CA ASP A 125 3.99 15.79 13.86
C ASP A 125 2.95 16.32 14.89
N GLY A 126 2.51 17.57 14.70
CA GLY A 126 1.45 18.17 15.53
C GLY A 126 0.09 17.48 15.35
N ALA A 127 -0.27 17.10 14.11
CA ALA A 127 -1.52 16.41 13.82
C ALA A 127 -1.58 15.02 14.48
N ILE A 128 -0.51 14.23 14.40
CA ILE A 128 -0.38 12.90 15.00
C ILE A 128 -0.43 12.99 16.53
N ARG A 129 0.30 13.93 17.13
CA ARG A 129 0.25 14.15 18.59
C ARG A 129 -1.16 14.55 19.06
N LYS A 130 -1.84 15.40 18.29
CA LYS A 130 -3.24 15.77 18.58
C LYS A 130 -4.15 14.56 18.47
N HIS A 131 -4.01 13.76 17.41
CA HIS A 131 -4.79 12.56 17.15
C HIS A 131 -4.68 11.54 18.30
N LEU A 132 -3.45 11.19 18.67
CA LEU A 132 -3.16 10.28 19.79
C LEU A 132 -3.67 10.81 21.14
N ARG A 133 -3.61 12.12 21.37
CA ARG A 133 -4.15 12.72 22.61
C ARG A 133 -5.67 12.51 22.75
N TYR A 134 -6.39 12.38 21.65
CA TYR A 134 -7.84 12.17 21.65
C TYR A 134 -8.26 10.70 21.50
N GLY A 135 -7.34 9.75 21.68
CA GLY A 135 -7.66 8.32 21.60
C GLY A 135 -7.50 7.70 20.21
N GLY A 136 -7.06 8.48 19.23
CA GLY A 136 -6.90 8.03 17.86
C GLY A 136 -5.79 6.98 17.71
N LYS A 137 -5.87 6.17 16.65
CA LYS A 137 -4.89 5.11 16.39
C LYS A 137 -3.89 5.48 15.29
N VAL A 138 -2.69 4.95 15.38
CA VAL A 138 -1.63 5.13 14.37
C VAL A 138 -0.99 3.80 14.02
N ILE A 139 -0.89 3.50 12.72
CA ILE A 139 -0.10 2.38 12.21
C ILE A 139 1.09 2.92 11.42
N GLY A 140 2.28 2.36 11.62
CA GLY A 140 3.45 2.62 10.78
C GLY A 140 3.93 1.35 10.09
N LEU A 141 4.18 1.43 8.79
CA LEU A 141 4.71 0.32 7.99
C LEU A 141 6.14 0.64 7.55
N CYS A 142 7.08 -0.27 7.79
CA CYS A 142 8.47 -0.14 7.36
C CYS A 142 9.06 1.25 7.66
N GLY A 143 9.36 2.10 6.67
CA GLY A 143 9.81 3.47 6.91
C GLY A 143 8.87 4.29 7.82
N GLY A 144 7.55 4.14 7.69
CA GLY A 144 6.57 4.74 8.59
C GLY A 144 6.69 4.23 10.03
N TYR A 145 7.01 2.95 10.24
CA TYR A 145 7.33 2.41 11.57
C TYR A 145 8.58 3.07 12.15
N GLN A 146 9.63 3.19 11.36
CA GLN A 146 10.88 3.84 11.79
C GLN A 146 10.65 5.29 12.24
N MET A 147 9.78 6.03 11.53
CA MET A 147 9.37 7.39 11.89
C MET A 147 8.70 7.48 13.25
N LEU A 148 7.99 6.44 13.71
CA LEU A 148 7.30 6.43 15.00
C LEU A 148 8.25 6.32 16.20
N GLY A 149 9.47 5.82 15.98
CA GLY A 149 10.50 5.68 17.00
C GLY A 149 11.05 7.01 17.54
N ARG A 150 12.00 6.92 18.46
CA ARG A 150 12.70 8.06 19.07
C ARG A 150 13.78 8.64 18.17
N MET A 151 14.52 7.79 17.47
CA MET A 151 15.63 8.18 16.60
C MET A 151 15.70 7.29 15.36
N ILE A 152 16.14 7.88 14.25
CA ILE A 152 16.52 7.18 13.03
C ILE A 152 17.97 7.55 12.71
N HIS A 153 18.82 6.54 12.60
CA HIS A 153 20.24 6.65 12.33
C HIS A 153 20.56 6.10 10.95
N ASP A 154 21.15 6.92 10.09
CA ASP A 154 21.71 6.50 8.80
C ASP A 154 23.18 6.94 8.75
N PRO A 155 24.08 6.26 9.47
CA PRO A 155 25.48 6.67 9.56
C PRO A 155 26.24 6.49 8.25
N LEU A 156 25.72 5.65 7.34
CA LEU A 156 26.34 5.32 6.05
C LEU A 156 25.78 6.16 4.89
N GLY A 157 24.70 6.90 5.10
CA GLY A 157 24.06 7.70 4.05
C GLY A 157 23.39 6.84 2.98
N LEU A 158 22.79 5.71 3.36
CA LEU A 158 22.19 4.75 2.43
C LEU A 158 20.95 5.32 1.73
N GLU A 159 20.25 6.26 2.39
CA GLU A 159 19.05 6.91 1.86
C GLU A 159 19.25 8.41 1.61
N GLY A 160 20.48 8.92 1.74
CA GLY A 160 20.81 10.33 1.55
C GLY A 160 22.06 10.78 2.29
N GLN A 161 22.01 11.97 2.89
CA GLN A 161 23.14 12.48 3.66
C GLN A 161 23.27 11.71 4.99
N ALA A 162 24.45 11.15 5.27
CA ALA A 162 24.72 10.46 6.53
C ALA A 162 24.37 11.32 7.76
N GLY A 163 23.77 10.72 8.79
CA GLY A 163 23.43 11.42 10.02
C GLY A 163 22.36 10.71 10.86
N SER A 164 21.76 11.46 11.78
CA SER A 164 20.69 10.97 12.63
C SER A 164 19.62 12.04 12.79
N THR A 165 18.37 11.62 12.88
CA THR A 165 17.22 12.51 12.99
C THR A 165 16.31 12.00 14.12
N PRO A 166 15.85 12.86 15.04
CA PRO A 166 14.82 12.48 16.00
C PRO A 166 13.56 12.01 15.26
N GLY A 167 13.02 10.86 15.66
CA GLY A 167 11.72 10.39 15.18
C GLY A 167 10.56 11.15 15.82
N LEU A 168 9.33 10.69 15.59
CA LEU A 168 8.11 11.25 16.21
C LEU A 168 8.07 10.98 17.73
N GLY A 169 8.76 9.92 18.19
CA GLY A 169 8.92 9.58 19.59
C GLY A 169 7.65 9.05 20.25
N VAL A 170 6.80 8.37 19.47
CA VAL A 170 5.54 7.75 19.95
C VAL A 170 5.68 6.25 20.22
N LEU A 171 6.80 5.65 19.83
CA LEU A 171 7.27 4.32 20.24
C LEU A 171 8.66 4.41 20.87
N ASP A 172 8.91 3.64 21.93
CA ASP A 172 10.22 3.58 22.62
C ASP A 172 11.19 2.63 21.92
N VAL A 173 11.46 2.94 20.65
CA VAL A 173 12.38 2.22 19.78
C VAL A 173 13.23 3.20 18.99
N GLU A 174 14.40 2.75 18.54
CA GLU A 174 15.32 3.50 17.68
C GLU A 174 15.70 2.60 16.50
N THR A 175 15.92 3.20 15.33
CA THR A 175 16.24 2.44 14.11
C THR A 175 17.60 2.85 13.54
N TRP A 176 18.40 1.86 13.14
CA TRP A 176 19.62 2.04 12.37
C TRP A 176 19.42 1.52 10.96
N LEU A 177 19.73 2.31 9.94
CA LEU A 177 19.85 1.83 8.57
C LEU A 177 21.21 1.15 8.42
N GLU A 178 21.19 -0.17 8.23
CA GLU A 178 22.38 -1.00 8.05
C GLU A 178 22.56 -1.36 6.56
N SER A 179 23.78 -1.73 6.15
CA SER A 179 24.11 -1.98 4.74
C SER A 179 23.45 -3.22 4.16
N GLU A 180 23.06 -4.17 5.02
CA GLU A 180 22.43 -5.42 4.60
C GLU A 180 20.93 -5.22 4.44
N LYS A 181 20.44 -5.39 3.21
CA LYS A 181 19.03 -5.29 2.89
C LYS A 181 18.32 -6.60 3.25
N GLN A 182 17.35 -6.52 4.13
CA GLN A 182 16.41 -7.60 4.39
C GLN A 182 15.43 -7.69 3.22
N LEU A 183 15.29 -8.89 2.65
CA LEU A 183 14.33 -9.19 1.59
C LEU A 183 13.85 -10.63 1.73
N CYS A 184 12.67 -10.84 2.31
CA CYS A 184 12.10 -12.16 2.48
C CYS A 184 10.58 -12.13 2.53
N ASN A 185 9.94 -13.24 2.13
CA ASN A 185 8.53 -13.45 2.41
C ASN A 185 8.38 -13.91 3.85
N VAL A 186 7.34 -13.43 4.52
CA VAL A 186 7.07 -13.75 5.92
C VAL A 186 5.62 -14.20 6.11
N SER A 187 5.41 -15.03 7.12
CA SER A 187 4.10 -15.38 7.62
C SER A 187 4.16 -15.41 9.14
N GLY A 188 3.02 -15.26 9.79
CA GLY A 188 2.98 -15.17 11.23
C GLY A 188 1.59 -14.86 11.76
N ARG A 189 1.56 -14.27 12.95
CA ARG A 189 0.32 -13.86 13.62
C ARG A 189 0.50 -12.47 14.20
N LEU A 190 -0.52 -11.62 14.09
CA LEU A 190 -0.51 -10.35 14.82
C LEU A 190 -0.64 -10.63 16.32
N VAL A 191 0.05 -9.86 17.14
CA VAL A 191 -0.08 -9.88 18.59
C VAL A 191 -1.29 -9.02 18.99
N LEU A 192 -2.46 -9.42 18.51
CA LEU A 192 -3.76 -8.80 18.77
C LEU A 192 -4.74 -9.88 19.26
N PRO A 193 -5.87 -9.51 19.88
CA PRO A 193 -6.87 -10.48 20.34
C PRO A 193 -7.24 -11.49 19.24
N GLY A 194 -7.15 -12.78 19.55
CA GLY A 194 -7.39 -13.88 18.61
C GLY A 194 -6.17 -14.32 17.80
N ASN A 195 -5.03 -13.64 17.93
CA ASN A 195 -3.78 -13.90 17.22
C ASN A 195 -4.02 -14.13 15.72
N PRO A 196 -4.61 -13.17 14.99
CA PRO A 196 -5.02 -13.37 13.60
C PRO A 196 -3.81 -13.73 12.72
N ALA A 197 -4.00 -14.67 11.79
CA ALA A 197 -2.96 -15.02 10.84
C ALA A 197 -2.65 -13.85 9.90
N MET A 198 -1.38 -13.70 9.53
CA MET A 198 -0.91 -12.75 8.54
C MET A 198 0.14 -13.38 7.63
N THR A 199 0.25 -12.82 6.43
CA THR A 199 1.29 -13.12 5.44
C THR A 199 1.75 -11.81 4.83
N GLY A 200 3.00 -11.76 4.38
CA GLY A 200 3.57 -10.53 3.85
C GLY A 200 5.02 -10.71 3.41
N TYR A 201 5.76 -9.61 3.39
CA TYR A 201 7.19 -9.61 3.10
C TYR A 201 7.90 -8.47 3.82
N GLU A 202 9.20 -8.67 4.06
CA GLU A 202 10.12 -7.66 4.59
C GLU A 202 10.97 -7.13 3.42
N ILE A 203 11.08 -5.80 3.29
CA ILE A 203 11.99 -5.16 2.33
C ILE A 203 12.56 -3.86 2.91
N HIS A 204 13.62 -3.95 3.71
CA HIS A 204 14.15 -2.79 4.43
C HIS A 204 15.63 -2.90 4.76
N LEU A 205 16.24 -1.74 5.04
CA LEU A 205 17.60 -1.62 5.59
C LEU A 205 17.58 -1.40 7.11
N GLY A 206 16.41 -1.04 7.66
CA GLY A 206 16.29 -0.66 9.06
C GLY A 206 16.39 -1.85 10.00
N VAL A 207 17.20 -1.72 11.05
CA VAL A 207 17.27 -2.60 12.20
C VAL A 207 16.81 -1.81 13.41
N THR A 208 15.63 -2.15 13.93
CA THR A 208 15.02 -1.46 15.07
C THR A 208 15.40 -2.14 16.38
N ARG A 209 15.71 -1.35 17.40
CA ARG A 209 16.10 -1.80 18.75
C ARG A 209 15.44 -0.91 19.80
N GLY A 210 15.21 -1.42 21.01
CA GLY A 210 14.69 -0.63 22.13
C GLY A 210 13.72 -1.40 23.02
N ALA A 211 13.32 -0.78 24.13
CA ALA A 211 12.44 -1.41 25.12
C ALA A 211 11.01 -1.62 24.60
N GLY A 212 10.57 -0.82 23.62
CA GLY A 212 9.28 -0.96 22.96
C GLY A 212 9.09 -2.29 22.21
N LEU A 213 10.18 -2.99 21.88
CA LEU A 213 10.12 -4.31 21.25
C LEU A 213 9.63 -5.42 22.20
N SER A 214 9.54 -5.14 23.51
CA SER A 214 8.97 -6.11 24.48
C SER A 214 7.49 -6.39 24.25
N ALA A 215 6.78 -5.50 23.56
CA ALA A 215 5.41 -5.66 23.08
C ALA A 215 5.41 -5.67 21.54
N ALA A 216 5.86 -6.77 20.95
CA ALA A 216 5.91 -6.94 19.50
C ALA A 216 4.52 -6.80 18.84
N ALA A 217 4.47 -6.38 17.58
CA ALA A 217 3.24 -6.30 16.81
C ALA A 217 2.93 -7.62 16.08
N VAL A 218 3.96 -8.37 15.70
CA VAL A 218 3.85 -9.61 14.94
C VAL A 218 4.78 -10.67 15.54
N GLU A 219 4.27 -11.89 15.68
CA GLU A 219 5.04 -13.10 15.91
C GLU A 219 5.20 -13.83 14.57
N LEU A 220 6.42 -13.89 14.06
CA LEU A 220 6.72 -14.54 12.78
C LEU A 220 6.82 -16.06 12.94
N ALA A 221 6.49 -16.80 11.89
CA ALA A 221 6.49 -18.26 11.89
C ALA A 221 7.88 -18.88 12.10
N ASP A 222 8.95 -18.11 11.85
CA ASP A 222 10.34 -18.49 12.13
C ASP A 222 10.76 -18.23 13.59
N GLY A 223 9.83 -17.77 14.44
CA GLY A 223 10.04 -17.47 15.86
C GLY A 223 10.58 -16.07 16.14
N ARG A 224 10.86 -15.25 15.11
CA ARG A 224 11.21 -13.84 15.31
C ARG A 224 9.99 -13.03 15.77
N GLN A 225 10.28 -11.94 16.46
CA GLN A 225 9.29 -10.91 16.77
C GLN A 225 9.56 -9.70 15.90
N ASP A 226 8.50 -9.12 15.33
CA ASP A 226 8.58 -7.90 14.53
C ASP A 226 7.67 -6.79 15.10
N GLY A 227 8.13 -5.56 14.92
CA GLY A 227 7.35 -4.39 15.24
C GLY A 227 7.23 -4.08 16.73
N ALA A 228 6.33 -3.15 17.04
CA ALA A 228 6.01 -2.75 18.41
C ALA A 228 4.59 -2.22 18.51
N ILE A 229 3.95 -2.45 19.67
CA ILE A 229 2.69 -1.84 20.07
C ILE A 229 2.97 -0.96 21.30
N SER A 230 2.48 0.29 21.28
CA SER A 230 2.64 1.20 22.42
C SER A 230 1.92 0.69 23.67
N GLY A 231 2.40 1.07 24.86
CA GLY A 231 1.82 0.60 26.14
C GLY A 231 0.36 1.00 26.37
N ASP A 232 -0.11 2.06 25.71
CA ASP A 232 -1.52 2.49 25.69
C ASP A 232 -2.32 1.87 24.53
N GLY A 233 -1.69 1.02 23.72
CA GLY A 233 -2.27 0.35 22.57
C GLY A 233 -2.73 1.28 21.45
N GLN A 234 -2.25 2.53 21.39
CA GLN A 234 -2.66 3.50 20.36
C GLN A 234 -1.80 3.45 19.09
N VAL A 235 -0.56 2.97 19.20
CA VAL A 235 0.40 2.96 18.10
C VAL A 235 0.83 1.52 17.84
N LEU A 236 0.82 1.11 16.56
CA LEU A 236 1.34 -0.16 16.09
C LEU A 236 2.34 0.12 14.96
N GLY A 237 3.52 -0.48 15.01
CA GLY A 237 4.52 -0.41 13.95
C GLY A 237 5.01 -1.80 13.58
N THR A 238 5.29 -2.04 12.30
CA THR A 238 5.80 -3.33 11.79
C THR A 238 6.61 -3.14 10.51
N TYR A 239 7.58 -4.02 10.25
CA TYR A 239 8.28 -4.10 8.97
C TYR A 239 7.54 -4.93 7.93
N CYS A 240 6.51 -5.68 8.33
CA CYS A 240 5.75 -6.55 7.46
C CYS A 240 4.87 -5.73 6.49
N HIS A 241 5.28 -5.70 5.22
CA HIS A 241 4.42 -5.24 4.12
C HIS A 241 3.34 -6.27 3.82
N GLY A 242 2.22 -5.85 3.22
CA GLY A 242 1.06 -6.70 2.97
C GLY A 242 0.26 -7.10 4.23
N VAL A 243 0.51 -6.48 5.39
CA VAL A 243 -0.15 -6.82 6.66
C VAL A 243 -1.69 -6.69 6.60
N PHE A 244 -2.20 -5.85 5.70
CA PHE A 244 -3.63 -5.67 5.46
C PHE A 244 -4.21 -6.61 4.38
N ASP A 245 -3.38 -7.39 3.69
CA ASP A 245 -3.82 -8.23 2.57
C ASP A 245 -4.51 -9.50 3.06
N HIS A 246 -4.07 -10.04 4.20
CA HIS A 246 -4.67 -11.26 4.77
C HIS A 246 -5.98 -10.92 5.49
N PRO A 247 -7.13 -11.56 5.16
CA PRO A 247 -8.44 -11.16 5.69
C PRO A 247 -8.51 -11.10 7.22
N GLN A 248 -7.96 -12.11 7.91
CA GLN A 248 -7.97 -12.13 9.39
C GLN A 248 -7.15 -10.98 9.99
N ALA A 249 -6.03 -10.62 9.36
CA ALA A 249 -5.18 -9.53 9.82
C ALA A 249 -5.88 -8.18 9.62
N LEU A 250 -6.49 -7.98 8.44
CA LEU A 250 -7.30 -6.81 8.14
C LEU A 250 -8.44 -6.63 9.14
N THR A 251 -9.27 -7.66 9.33
CA THR A 251 -10.39 -7.63 10.29
C THR A 251 -9.92 -7.23 11.69
N ALA A 252 -8.81 -7.81 12.16
CA ALA A 252 -8.28 -7.54 13.48
C ALA A 252 -7.68 -6.14 13.61
N LEU A 253 -7.00 -5.62 12.58
CA LEU A 253 -6.46 -4.26 12.55
C LEU A 253 -7.58 -3.21 12.50
N LEU A 254 -8.66 -3.47 11.75
CA LEU A 254 -9.86 -2.64 11.74
C LEU A 254 -10.54 -2.64 13.12
N ALA A 255 -10.66 -3.81 13.75
CA ALA A 255 -11.20 -3.93 15.11
C ALA A 255 -10.34 -3.20 16.14
N TRP A 256 -9.02 -3.33 16.06
CA TRP A 256 -8.06 -2.58 16.88
C TRP A 256 -8.16 -1.07 16.64
N ALA A 257 -8.45 -0.65 15.42
CA ALA A 257 -8.74 0.74 15.05
C ALA A 257 -10.12 1.25 15.50
N GLY A 258 -10.96 0.41 16.11
CA GLY A 258 -12.27 0.77 16.65
C GLY A 258 -13.45 0.43 15.73
N MET A 259 -13.24 -0.33 14.66
CA MET A 259 -14.29 -0.72 13.71
C MET A 259 -14.55 -2.22 13.70
N THR A 260 -15.79 -2.62 13.94
CA THR A 260 -16.26 -3.97 13.61
C THR A 260 -16.82 -3.98 12.19
N GLU A 261 -16.19 -4.72 11.29
CA GLU A 261 -16.69 -4.91 9.94
C GLU A 261 -18.01 -5.71 9.94
N THR A 262 -18.93 -5.37 9.03
CA THR A 262 -20.12 -6.20 8.78
C THR A 262 -19.92 -7.19 7.64
N ARG A 263 -18.88 -7.00 6.82
CA ARG A 263 -18.51 -7.88 5.72
C ARG A 263 -17.00 -7.98 5.63
N SER A 264 -16.47 -9.18 5.80
CA SER A 264 -15.05 -9.45 5.52
C SER A 264 -14.82 -9.41 4.02
N VAL A 265 -13.69 -8.82 3.61
CA VAL A 265 -13.30 -8.71 2.20
C VAL A 265 -11.97 -9.42 2.00
N ASP A 266 -11.93 -10.32 1.02
CA ASP A 266 -10.70 -10.95 0.56
C ASP A 266 -10.17 -10.23 -0.67
N PHE A 267 -9.23 -9.31 -0.44
CA PHE A 267 -8.62 -8.51 -1.49
C PHE A 267 -7.68 -9.33 -2.37
N ALA A 268 -7.03 -10.35 -1.83
CA ALA A 268 -6.18 -11.23 -2.62
C ALA A 268 -7.03 -12.01 -3.63
N ALA A 269 -8.14 -12.62 -3.17
CA ALA A 269 -9.07 -13.30 -4.06
C ALA A 269 -9.72 -12.35 -5.07
N ARG A 270 -10.03 -11.11 -4.66
CA ARG A 270 -10.58 -10.10 -5.57
C ARG A 270 -9.56 -9.67 -6.63
N ARG A 271 -8.30 -9.46 -6.25
CA ARG A 271 -7.21 -9.11 -7.17
C ARG A 271 -7.01 -10.22 -8.20
N GLU A 272 -6.97 -11.47 -7.76
CA GLU A 272 -6.86 -12.63 -8.65
C GLU A 272 -8.03 -12.68 -9.64
N ALA A 273 -9.27 -12.53 -9.16
CA ALA A 273 -10.45 -12.51 -10.04
C ALA A 273 -10.42 -11.35 -11.06
N ASP A 274 -9.87 -10.18 -10.69
CA ASP A 274 -9.74 -9.05 -11.62
C ASP A 274 -8.56 -9.26 -12.61
N LEU A 275 -7.51 -9.99 -12.23
CA LEU A 275 -6.45 -10.44 -13.14
C LEU A 275 -6.98 -11.47 -14.15
N ASP A 276 -7.78 -12.45 -13.70
CA ASP A 276 -8.45 -13.41 -14.57
C ASP A 276 -9.37 -12.69 -15.57
N ARG A 277 -10.18 -11.73 -15.11
CA ARG A 277 -11.02 -10.91 -16.01
C ARG A 277 -10.20 -10.13 -17.04
N LEU A 278 -9.02 -9.63 -16.65
CA LEU A 278 -8.13 -8.95 -17.59
C LEU A 278 -7.55 -9.94 -18.60
N ALA A 279 -7.11 -11.12 -18.15
CA ALA A 279 -6.59 -12.18 -19.00
C ALA A 279 -7.66 -12.65 -20.00
N ASP A 280 -8.88 -12.93 -19.54
CA ASP A 280 -10.03 -13.31 -20.37
C ASP A 280 -10.34 -12.24 -21.43
N SER A 281 -10.29 -10.96 -21.04
CA SER A 281 -10.53 -9.86 -21.98
C SER A 281 -9.42 -9.72 -23.01
N VAL A 282 -8.17 -9.99 -22.63
CA VAL A 282 -7.04 -10.01 -23.57
C VAL A 282 -7.18 -11.20 -24.50
N GLU A 283 -7.54 -12.36 -23.96
CA GLU A 283 -7.75 -13.58 -24.73
C GLU A 283 -8.86 -13.41 -25.77
N ALA A 284 -9.98 -12.82 -25.39
CA ALA A 284 -11.11 -12.58 -26.29
C ALA A 284 -10.85 -11.48 -27.34
N ALA A 285 -10.02 -10.48 -27.03
CA ALA A 285 -9.83 -9.31 -27.89
C ALA A 285 -8.64 -9.42 -28.86
N LEU A 286 -7.66 -10.27 -28.56
CA LEU A 286 -6.48 -10.44 -29.40
C LEU A 286 -6.66 -11.53 -30.45
N ASP A 287 -6.10 -11.30 -31.64
CA ASP A 287 -5.99 -12.27 -32.73
C ASP A 287 -4.76 -13.16 -32.49
N TRP A 288 -4.93 -14.17 -31.63
CA TRP A 288 -3.88 -15.14 -31.29
C TRP A 288 -3.30 -15.88 -32.49
N PRO A 289 -4.08 -16.30 -33.50
CA PRO A 289 -3.52 -16.88 -34.72
C PRO A 289 -2.53 -15.95 -35.43
N LYS A 290 -2.82 -14.64 -35.54
CA LYS A 290 -1.87 -13.67 -36.11
C LYS A 290 -0.63 -13.47 -35.22
N LEU A 291 -0.81 -13.48 -33.90
CA LEU A 291 0.27 -13.32 -32.92
C LEU A 291 1.21 -14.54 -32.83
N ALA A 292 0.68 -15.75 -33.00
CA ALA A 292 1.43 -17.00 -32.84
C ALA A 292 2.66 -17.12 -33.74
N ALA A 293 2.64 -16.46 -34.91
CA ALA A 293 3.79 -16.39 -35.81
C ALA A 293 5.00 -15.62 -35.23
N TRP A 294 4.79 -14.84 -34.16
CA TRP A 294 5.76 -13.92 -33.58
C TRP A 294 6.09 -14.19 -32.12
N LEU A 295 5.32 -15.05 -31.44
CA LEU A 295 5.59 -15.44 -30.05
C LEU A 295 6.69 -16.50 -29.98
N PRO A 296 7.59 -16.44 -28.98
CA PRO A 296 8.56 -17.50 -28.75
C PRO A 296 7.85 -18.83 -28.46
N ARG A 297 8.39 -19.91 -29.01
CA ARG A 297 7.91 -21.28 -28.79
C ARG A 297 8.31 -21.81 -27.41
#